data_AF-A0A3D2YGQ2-F1
#
_entry.id   AF-A0A3D2YGQ2-F1
#
_cell.length_a   1.000
_cell.length_b   1.000
_cell.length_c   1.000
_cell.angle_alpha   90.00
_cell.angle_beta   90.00
_cell.angle_gamma   90.00
#
_symmetry.space_group_name_H-M   'P 1'
#
loop_
_entity.id
_entity.type
_entity.pdbx_description
1 polymer ?
#
loop_
_entity_poly.entity_id
_entity_poly.type
_entity_poly.pdbx_seq_one_letter_code
_entity_poly.pdbx_strand_id
1 'polypeptide(L)' 'MGIYEELVARGLIAQVTNEEEIREMVNNGKATFYIGFDCTADSLHVGHFMALCLMKRLQMAGNKPIALIGGGTTMI' A
#
# COMPACT_ATOMS: atom_id res chain seq x y z
N MET A 1 -12.67 -13.16 7.35
CA MET A 1 -12.48 -12.50 6.04
C MET A 1 -11.02 -12.07 5.99
N GLY A 2 -10.28 -12.41 4.94
CA GLY A 2 -8.89 -11.99 4.80
C GLY A 2 -8.80 -10.50 4.51
N ILE A 3 -7.58 -9.96 4.63
CA ILE A 3 -7.34 -8.54 4.38
C ILE A 3 -7.58 -8.19 2.91
N TYR A 4 -7.27 -9.10 1.98
CA TYR A 4 -7.50 -8.88 0.55
C TYR A 4 -8.99 -8.66 0.25
N GLU A 5 -9.87 -9.49 0.81
CA GLU A 5 -11.31 -9.37 0.62
C GLU A 5 -11.86 -8.06 1.23
N GLU A 6 -11.30 -7.61 2.36
CA GLU A 6 -11.63 -6.30 2.93
C GLU A 6 -11.27 -5.15 1.97
N LEU A 7 -10.10 -5.21 1.33
CA LEU A 7 -9.66 -4.18 0.39
C LEU A 7 -10.57 -4.13 -0.85
N VAL A 8 -10.98 -5.28 -1.38
CA VAL A 8 -11.96 -5.36 -2.48
C VAL A 8 -13.30 -4.76 -2.06
N ALA A 9 -13.84 -5.17 -0.91
CA ALA A 9 -15.13 -4.70 -0.41
C ALA A 9 -15.16 -3.18 -0.16
N ARG A 10 -14.01 -2.58 0.15
CA ARG A 10 -13.84 -1.13 0.33
C ARG A 10 -13.58 -0.36 -0.98
N GLY A 11 -13.44 -1.05 -2.11
CA GLY A 11 -13.06 -0.44 -3.38
C GLY A 11 -11.62 0.12 -3.40
N LEU A 12 -10.72 -0.43 -2.59
CA LEU A 12 -9.32 -0.01 -2.48
C LEU A 12 -8.40 -0.71 -3.50
N ILE A 13 -8.95 -1.60 -4.32
CA ILE A 13 -8.22 -2.30 -5.38
C ILE A 13 -8.74 -1.81 -6.73
N ALA A 14 -7.88 -1.17 -7.50
CA ALA A 14 -8.17 -0.77 -8.88
C ALA A 14 -7.69 -1.84 -9.88
N GLN A 15 -6.45 -2.29 -9.74
CA GLN A 15 -5.82 -3.28 -10.60
C GLN A 15 -4.81 -4.11 -9.81
N VAL A 16 -4.65 -5.38 -10.19
CA VAL A 16 -3.69 -6.33 -9.60
C VAL A 16 -3.08 -7.15 -10.74
N THR A 17 -1.79 -7.44 -10.67
CA THR A 17 -1.07 -8.21 -11.70
C THR A 17 -1.45 -9.69 -11.68
N ASN A 18 -1.16 -10.39 -10.57
CA ASN A 18 -1.55 -11.77 -10.32
C ASN A 18 -2.42 -11.81 -9.05
N GLU A 19 -3.73 -11.79 -9.25
CA GLU A 19 -4.69 -11.66 -8.15
C GLU A 19 -4.63 -12.83 -7.16
N GLU A 20 -4.50 -14.07 -7.65
CA GLU A 20 -4.50 -15.25 -6.81
C GLU A 20 -3.26 -15.29 -5.89
N GLU A 21 -2.08 -15.10 -6.46
CA GLU A 21 -0.81 -15.09 -5.73
C GLU A 21 -0.72 -13.92 -4.74
N ILE A 22 -1.16 -12.71 -5.15
CA ILE A 22 -1.16 -11.55 -4.25
C ILE A 22 -2.16 -11.73 -3.12
N ARG A 23 -3.35 -12.25 -3.41
CA ARG A 23 -4.35 -12.55 -2.37
C ARG A 23 -3.77 -13.51 -1.33
N GLU A 24 -3.15 -14.60 -1.76
CA GLU A 24 -2.53 -15.57 -0.86
C GLU A 24 -1.39 -14.94 -0.05
N MET A 25 -0.45 -14.25 -0.71
CA MET A 25 0.71 -13.65 -0.07
C MET A 25 0.33 -12.64 1.03
N VAL A 26 -0.65 -11.77 0.73
CA VAL A 26 -1.07 -10.70 1.62
C VAL A 26 -1.94 -11.21 2.76
N ASN A 27 -2.83 -12.20 2.50
CA ASN A 27 -3.63 -12.85 3.54
C ASN A 27 -2.77 -13.70 4.49
N ASN A 28 -1.65 -14.26 4.00
CA ASN A 28 -0.69 -14.98 4.83
C ASN A 28 0.20 -14.07 5.71
N GLY A 29 0.10 -12.74 5.56
CA GLY A 29 0.81 -11.77 6.40
C GLY A 29 2.33 -11.76 6.20
N LYS A 30 2.83 -12.27 5.07
CA LYS A 30 4.28 -12.38 4.80
C LYS A 30 4.77 -11.42 3.71
N ALA A 31 3.88 -10.60 3.15
CA ALA A 31 4.27 -9.67 2.10
C ALA A 31 5.18 -8.57 2.66
N THR A 32 6.31 -8.32 2.00
CA THR A 32 7.05 -7.06 2.15
C THR A 32 6.75 -6.21 0.92
N PHE A 33 6.28 -4.98 1.13
CA PHE A 33 5.81 -4.11 0.05
C PHE A 33 6.22 -2.67 0.31
N TYR A 34 6.17 -1.83 -0.73
CA TYR A 34 6.47 -0.41 -0.62
C TYR A 34 5.40 0.46 -1.27
N ILE A 35 5.30 1.70 -0.79
CA ILE A 35 4.65 2.80 -1.50
C ILE A 35 5.64 3.96 -1.53
N GLY A 36 5.83 4.54 -2.71
CA GLY A 36 6.67 5.72 -2.92
C GLY A 36 5.90 7.02 -2.72
N PHE A 37 6.55 7.99 -2.11
CA PHE A 37 6.08 9.37 -1.96
C PHE A 37 7.17 10.32 -2.41
N ASP A 38 6.88 11.14 -3.43
CA ASP A 38 7.76 12.22 -3.86
C ASP A 38 7.49 13.49 -3.05
N CYS A 39 8.56 14.22 -2.73
CA CYS A 39 8.49 15.44 -1.91
C CYS A 39 8.13 16.65 -2.79
N THR A 40 6.96 16.62 -3.42
CA THR A 40 6.48 17.68 -4.33
C THR A 40 6.00 18.95 -3.61
N ALA A 41 5.88 18.90 -2.28
CA ALA A 41 5.50 20.00 -1.40
C ALA A 41 6.17 19.83 -0.03
N ASP A 42 6.04 20.83 0.84
CA ASP A 42 6.53 20.80 2.22
C ASP A 42 5.73 19.86 3.13
N SER A 43 4.56 19.42 2.68
CA SER A 43 3.68 18.53 3.44
C SER A 43 2.83 17.63 2.55
N LEU A 44 2.43 16.48 3.10
CA LEU A 44 1.43 15.61 2.50
C LEU A 44 0.03 16.18 2.74
N HIS A 45 -0.82 16.16 1.72
CA HIS A 45 -2.24 16.47 1.85
C HIS A 45 -3.13 15.20 1.83
N VAL A 46 -4.45 15.38 1.97
CA VAL A 46 -5.46 14.29 2.04
C VAL A 46 -5.38 13.26 0.91
N GLY A 47 -4.95 13.64 -0.30
CA GLY A 47 -4.73 12.69 -1.40
C GLY A 47 -3.80 11.51 -1.05
N HIS A 48 -2.80 11.71 -0.19
CA HIS A 48 -1.87 10.66 0.25
C HIS A 48 -2.43 9.79 1.38
N PHE A 49 -3.50 10.25 2.05
CA PHE A 49 -4.05 9.57 3.22
C PHE A 49 -4.57 8.18 2.89
N MET A 50 -5.12 7.99 1.69
CA MET A 50 -5.60 6.68 1.23
C MET A 50 -4.45 5.66 1.16
N ALA A 51 -3.30 6.04 0.59
CA ALA A 51 -2.13 5.18 0.50
C ALA A 51 -1.57 4.83 1.89
N LEU A 52 -1.47 5.82 2.79
CA LEU A 52 -1.04 5.59 4.18
C LEU A 52 -2.01 4.67 4.94
N CYS A 53 -3.32 4.85 4.76
CA CYS A 53 -4.33 3.96 5.34
C CYS A 53 -4.21 2.52 4.81
N LEU A 54 -3.97 2.35 3.52
CA LEU A 54 -3.74 1.03 2.91
C LEU A 54 -2.50 0.37 3.52
N MET A 55 -1.37 1.08 3.61
CA MET A 55 -0.16 0.58 4.26
C MET A 55 -0.44 0.14 5.70
N LYS A 56 -1.19 0.94 6.46
CA LYS A 56 -1.55 0.62 7.85
C LYS A 56 -2.42 -0.63 7.95
N ARG A 57 -3.42 -0.77 7.09
CA ARG A 57 -4.30 -1.96 7.05
C ARG A 57 -3.52 -3.24 6.76
N LEU A 58 -2.66 -3.19 5.74
CA LEU A 58 -1.81 -4.32 5.38
C LEU A 58 -0.81 -4.67 6.48
N GLN A 59 -0.26 -3.66 7.17
CA GLN A 59 0.60 -3.84 8.34
C GLN A 59 -0.13 -4.54 9.49
N MET A 60 -1.37 -4.12 9.77
CA MET A 60 -2.21 -4.74 10.82
C MET A 60 -2.57 -6.19 10.49
N ALA A 61 -2.57 -6.55 9.21
CA ALA A 61 -2.72 -7.93 8.74
C ALA A 61 -1.41 -8.74 8.76
N GLY A 62 -0.32 -8.21 9.33
CA GLY A 62 0.97 -8.90 9.50
C GLY A 62 2.02 -8.57 8.43
N ASN A 63 1.64 -7.90 7.34
CA ASN A 63 2.57 -7.56 6.26
C ASN A 63 3.55 -6.46 6.68
N LYS A 64 4.68 -6.35 5.98
CA LYS A 64 5.75 -5.38 6.27
C LYS A 64 5.75 -4.23 5.26
N PRO A 65 5.21 -3.05 5.61
CA PRO A 65 5.27 -1.87 4.74
C PRO A 65 6.65 -1.21 4.76
N ILE A 66 7.03 -0.61 3.62
CA ILE A 66 8.16 0.30 3.47
C ILE A 66 7.63 1.61 2.88
N ALA A 67 7.68 2.70 3.66
CA ALA A 67 7.40 4.03 3.13
C ALA A 67 8.66 4.58 2.48
N LEU A 68 8.68 4.63 1.14
CA LEU A 68 9.83 5.08 0.39
C LEU A 68 9.70 6.57 0.09
N ILE A 69 10.68 7.37 0.53
CA ILE A 69 10.75 8.79 0.23
C ILE A 69 11.60 8.99 -1.03
N GLY A 70 11.01 9.58 -2.05
CA GLY A 70 11.58 9.68 -3.39
C GLY A 70 12.64 10.76 -3.55
N GLY A 71 13.77 10.67 -2.84
CA GLY A 71 14.81 11.70 -2.92
C GLY A 71 15.37 11.92 -4.33
N GLY A 72 15.51 10.86 -5.13
CA GLY A 72 15.92 10.95 -6.53
C GLY A 72 14.80 11.36 -7.47
N THR A 73 13.62 10.73 -7.35
CA THR A 73 12.44 10.97 -8.20
C THR A 73 11.86 12.36 -8.00
N THR A 74 11.96 12.93 -6.80
CA THR A 74 11.59 14.35 -6.55
C THR A 74 12.40 15.32 -7.42
N MET A 75 13.61 14.96 -7.85
CA MET A 75 14.49 15.84 -8.62
C MET A 75 14.32 15.73 -10.14
N ILE A 76 13.45 14.84 -10.63
CA ILE A 76 13.19 14.60 -12.05
C ILE A 76 11.77 15.07 -12.39
#